data_AF-A0A7R9QUH5-F1
#
_entry.id   AF-A0A7R9QUH5-F1
#
_cell.length_a   1.000
_cell.length_b   1.000
_cell.length_c   1.000
_cell.angle_alpha   90.00
_cell.angle_beta   90.00
_cell.angle_gamma   90.00
#
_symmetry.space_group_name_H-M   'P 1'
#
loop_
_entity.id
_entity.type
_entity.pdbx_description
1 polymer ?
#
loop_
_entity_poly.entity_id
_entity_poly.type
_entity_poly.pdbx_seq_one_letter_code
_entity_poly.pdbx_strand_id
1 'polypeptide(L)'
;MFKTISVLLLAVALVNARNINQAGLDLIKVSEGFRANFYGDPVGIRTIGYGHNCKAKGCDTIHAPITQAQGEALLHQDLVGFQNCVEKAVPFVNDNQFAALVSFSFNLGCGALEGSTLLKDVKAKNYSAAANEFGKWVHAGGKVLPGLVKRRAAEKALFLKILSSDSVIQLCISTMHKIISVLLLAVAFVNARDINQAGLDLIKGFEHFEPNFYNDGVDKITIGYGHNCEALGCSGIEAPISKATAEDILQKDLVQFKNCVQKAVPFVNDNQFAALVSLTFNIGCANFGESTLLKDLKAKNYSAAANEFASWRMGTVKGKKQVLNGLVTRRAAEKALFLK
;
A
#
# COMPACT_ATOMS: atom_id res chain seq x y z
N MET A 1 -3.64 -19.86 -7.20
CA MET A 1 -3.09 -19.15 -8.38
C MET A 1 -4.16 -18.40 -9.20
N PHE A 2 -5.37 -18.94 -9.41
CA PHE A 2 -6.41 -18.30 -10.23
C PHE A 2 -7.19 -17.14 -9.58
N LYS A 3 -7.33 -17.09 -8.24
CA LYS A 3 -8.01 -15.99 -7.55
C LYS A 3 -7.23 -14.67 -7.59
N THR A 4 -5.90 -14.73 -7.55
CA THR A 4 -5.03 -13.54 -7.53
C THR A 4 -4.93 -12.86 -8.89
N ILE A 5 -4.97 -13.64 -9.99
CA ILE A 5 -4.97 -13.13 -11.36
C ILE A 5 -6.29 -12.41 -11.68
N SER A 6 -7.42 -12.88 -11.13
CA SER A 6 -8.73 -12.27 -11.35
C SER A 6 -8.88 -10.90 -10.66
N VAL A 7 -8.29 -10.73 -9.47
CA VAL A 7 -8.22 -9.42 -8.79
C VAL A 7 -7.29 -8.44 -9.52
N LEU A 8 -6.20 -8.95 -10.12
CA LEU A 8 -5.28 -8.14 -10.93
C LEU A 8 -5.92 -7.71 -12.26
N LEU A 9 -6.72 -8.55 -12.91
CA LEU A 9 -7.48 -8.18 -14.11
C LEU A 9 -8.64 -7.22 -13.80
N LEU A 10 -9.28 -7.32 -12.63
CA LEU A 10 -10.31 -6.35 -12.22
C LEU A 10 -9.71 -4.96 -11.91
N ALA A 11 -8.46 -4.92 -11.40
CA ALA A 11 -7.73 -3.66 -11.17
C ALA A 11 -7.27 -2.99 -12.48
N VAL A 12 -7.04 -3.77 -13.55
CA VAL A 12 -6.67 -3.25 -14.88
C VAL A 12 -7.90 -2.77 -15.68
N ALA A 13 -9.12 -3.19 -15.30
CA ALA A 13 -10.36 -2.88 -16.01
C ALA A 13 -11.17 -1.68 -15.45
N LEU A 14 -10.78 -1.11 -14.31
CA LEU A 14 -11.30 0.18 -13.86
C LEU A 14 -10.53 1.29 -14.57
N VAL A 15 -11.03 1.65 -15.77
CA VAL A 15 -10.80 2.89 -16.53
C VAL A 15 -9.46 3.58 -16.23
N ASN A 16 -8.52 3.55 -17.18
CA ASN A 16 -7.33 4.43 -17.21
C ASN A 16 -7.76 5.91 -17.12
N ALA A 17 -8.08 6.40 -15.93
CA ALA A 17 -8.39 7.78 -15.66
C ALA A 17 -7.04 8.50 -15.55
N ARG A 18 -6.69 9.25 -16.60
CA ARG A 18 -5.52 10.10 -16.59
C ARG A 18 -5.65 11.13 -15.47
N ASN A 19 -4.67 11.15 -14.58
CA ASN A 19 -4.60 12.14 -13.51
C ASN A 19 -3.84 13.38 -13.96
N ILE A 20 -4.20 14.54 -13.41
CA ILE A 20 -3.45 15.78 -13.58
C ILE A 20 -2.01 15.59 -13.09
N ASN A 21 -1.05 16.21 -13.78
CA ASN A 21 0.35 16.20 -13.35
C ASN A 21 0.59 17.21 -12.21
N GLN A 22 1.76 17.13 -11.56
CA GLN A 22 2.08 17.98 -10.41
C GLN A 22 2.02 19.48 -10.74
N ALA A 23 2.47 19.88 -11.93
CA ALA A 23 2.46 21.29 -12.33
C ALA A 23 1.03 21.85 -12.43
N GLY A 24 0.08 21.05 -12.91
CA GLY A 24 -1.34 21.40 -12.90
C GLY A 24 -1.93 21.45 -11.50
N LEU A 25 -1.60 20.47 -10.67
CA LEU A 25 -2.07 20.41 -9.28
C LEU A 25 -1.60 21.65 -8.49
N ASP A 26 -0.32 22.01 -8.61
CA ASP A 26 0.27 23.17 -7.95
C ASP A 26 -0.38 24.48 -8.43
N LEU A 27 -0.67 24.59 -9.74
CA LEU A 27 -1.38 25.74 -10.30
C LEU A 27 -2.77 25.91 -9.65
N ILE A 28 -3.53 24.82 -9.52
CA ILE A 28 -4.84 24.85 -8.88
C ILE A 28 -4.69 25.22 -7.40
N LYS A 29 -3.77 24.58 -6.67
CA LYS A 29 -3.52 24.88 -5.25
C LYS A 29 -3.19 26.35 -4.99
N VAL A 30 -2.36 26.96 -5.85
CA VAL A 30 -2.03 28.39 -5.77
C VAL A 30 -3.24 29.27 -6.08
N SER A 31 -4.09 28.86 -7.02
CA SER A 31 -5.25 29.65 -7.45
C SER A 31 -6.40 29.60 -6.43
N GLU A 32 -6.67 28.44 -5.84
CA GLU A 32 -7.75 28.25 -4.85
C GLU A 32 -7.32 28.67 -3.44
N GLY A 33 -6.05 28.43 -3.09
CA GLY A 33 -5.53 28.64 -1.75
C GLY A 33 -5.98 27.57 -0.76
N PHE A 34 -5.20 27.36 0.30
CA PHE A 34 -5.48 26.37 1.33
C PHE A 34 -6.17 26.98 2.56
N ARG A 35 -7.17 26.28 3.09
CA ARG A 35 -7.83 26.56 4.38
C ARG A 35 -7.95 25.28 5.20
N ALA A 36 -7.22 25.22 6.33
CA ALA A 36 -7.23 24.06 7.22
C ALA A 36 -8.59 23.88 7.94
N ASN A 37 -9.29 24.98 8.22
CA ASN A 37 -10.59 24.98 8.89
C ASN A 37 -11.73 25.20 7.89
N PHE A 38 -12.95 24.81 8.29
CA PHE A 38 -14.16 25.15 7.54
C PHE A 38 -14.34 26.66 7.44
N TYR A 39 -14.76 27.12 6.25
CA TYR A 39 -15.11 28.50 5.96
C TYR A 39 -16.36 28.56 5.09
N GLY A 40 -17.06 29.69 5.09
CA GLY A 40 -18.11 29.97 4.11
C GLY A 40 -17.50 30.51 2.83
N ASP A 41 -17.87 29.95 1.68
CA ASP A 41 -17.59 30.58 0.39
C ASP A 41 -18.44 31.88 0.22
N PRO A 42 -18.24 32.67 -0.86
CA PRO A 42 -19.01 33.91 -1.05
C PRO A 42 -20.54 33.77 -1.11
N VAL A 43 -21.05 32.54 -1.31
CA VAL A 43 -22.49 32.24 -1.32
C VAL A 43 -22.95 31.51 -0.05
N GLY A 44 -22.08 31.44 0.97
CA GLY A 44 -22.39 30.88 2.30
C GLY A 44 -22.29 29.36 2.40
N ILE A 45 -21.72 28.66 1.41
CA ILE A 45 -21.56 27.21 1.46
C ILE A 45 -20.33 26.84 2.29
N ARG A 46 -20.52 25.91 3.23
CA ARG A 46 -19.44 25.34 4.04
C ARG A 46 -18.42 24.64 3.14
N THR A 47 -17.17 25.09 3.24
CA THR A 47 -16.05 24.73 2.36
C THR A 47 -14.79 24.48 3.19
N ILE A 48 -13.87 23.63 2.73
CA ILE A 48 -12.58 23.35 3.40
C ILE A 48 -11.47 23.02 2.38
N GLY A 49 -10.21 23.11 2.77
CA GLY A 49 -9.07 22.71 1.93
C GLY A 49 -8.85 23.68 0.77
N TYR A 50 -8.80 23.14 -0.45
CA TYR A 50 -8.65 23.89 -1.70
C TYR A 50 -10.02 24.08 -2.41
N GLY A 51 -11.05 24.47 -1.65
CA GLY A 51 -12.39 24.70 -2.21
C GLY A 51 -13.34 23.50 -2.19
N HIS A 52 -13.10 22.51 -1.33
CA HIS A 52 -13.97 21.33 -1.23
C HIS A 52 -15.36 21.72 -0.70
N ASN A 53 -16.38 21.59 -1.54
CA ASN A 53 -17.75 22.04 -1.28
C ASN A 53 -18.58 20.97 -0.54
N CYS A 54 -18.86 21.21 0.74
CA CYS A 54 -19.56 20.23 1.59
C CYS A 54 -21.01 19.97 1.17
N LYS A 55 -21.67 20.94 0.52
CA LYS A 55 -23.05 20.76 0.05
C LYS A 55 -23.13 19.79 -1.13
N ALA A 56 -22.15 19.86 -2.04
CA ALA A 56 -22.14 19.04 -3.23
C ALA A 56 -21.48 17.66 -3.02
N LYS A 57 -20.55 17.55 -2.06
CA LYS A 57 -19.64 16.39 -1.95
C LYS A 57 -19.68 15.68 -0.59
N GLY A 58 -20.35 16.28 0.39
CA GLY A 58 -20.42 15.77 1.76
C GLY A 58 -19.14 16.08 2.55
N CYS A 59 -19.29 16.31 3.85
CA CYS A 59 -18.17 16.57 4.77
C CYS A 59 -18.32 15.85 6.10
N ASP A 60 -19.23 14.87 6.20
CA ASP A 60 -19.63 14.26 7.48
C ASP A 60 -18.48 13.52 8.16
N THR A 61 -17.52 13.02 7.39
CA THR A 61 -16.33 12.31 7.87
C THR A 61 -15.08 13.20 7.99
N ILE A 62 -15.17 14.48 7.62
CA ILE A 62 -14.04 15.40 7.58
C ILE A 62 -13.92 16.13 8.92
N HIS A 63 -12.83 15.90 9.62
CA HIS A 63 -12.49 16.53 10.89
C HIS A 63 -11.46 17.65 10.66
N ALA A 64 -11.81 18.88 11.04
CA ALA A 64 -10.92 20.05 10.95
C ALA A 64 -10.15 20.27 12.27
N PRO A 65 -8.93 20.85 12.24
CA PRO A 65 -8.21 21.31 11.06
C PRO A 65 -7.61 20.16 10.23
N ILE A 66 -7.67 20.27 8.91
CA ILE A 66 -6.98 19.35 7.99
C ILE A 66 -5.57 19.84 7.68
N THR A 67 -4.67 18.90 7.37
CA THR A 67 -3.33 19.16 6.84
C THR A 67 -3.38 19.47 5.34
N GLN A 68 -2.30 20.04 4.78
CA GLN A 68 -2.21 20.25 3.32
C GLN A 68 -2.31 18.93 2.54
N ALA A 69 -1.76 17.83 3.07
CA ALA A 69 -1.86 16.52 2.45
C ALA A 69 -3.31 16.00 2.42
N GLN A 70 -4.07 16.18 3.50
CA GLN A 70 -5.50 15.86 3.52
C GLN A 70 -6.29 16.77 2.56
N GLY A 71 -5.95 18.06 2.49
CA GLY A 71 -6.55 18.99 1.53
C GLY A 71 -6.26 18.61 0.08
N GLU A 72 -5.05 18.14 -0.22
CA GLU A 72 -4.67 17.64 -1.53
C GLU A 72 -5.40 16.35 -1.90
N ALA A 73 -5.60 15.44 -0.93
CA ALA A 73 -6.39 14.24 -1.14
C ALA A 73 -7.86 14.58 -1.49
N LEU A 74 -8.47 15.55 -0.80
CA LEU A 74 -9.80 16.07 -1.16
C LEU A 74 -9.79 16.72 -2.55
N LEU A 75 -8.76 17.49 -2.88
CA LEU A 75 -8.64 18.10 -4.20
C LEU A 75 -8.55 17.04 -5.31
N HIS A 76 -7.82 15.95 -5.11
CA HIS A 76 -7.78 14.85 -6.08
C HIS A 76 -9.15 14.22 -6.30
N GLN A 77 -9.92 13.97 -5.24
CA GLN A 77 -11.30 13.48 -5.35
C GLN A 77 -12.17 14.47 -6.13
N ASP A 78 -11.98 15.75 -5.86
CA ASP A 78 -12.73 16.84 -6.47
C ASP A 78 -12.45 17.00 -7.97
N LEU A 79 -11.26 16.61 -8.41
CA LEU A 79 -10.81 16.73 -9.80
C LEU A 79 -11.30 15.60 -10.70
N VAL A 80 -11.76 14.47 -10.15
CA VAL A 80 -12.13 13.27 -10.93
C VAL A 80 -13.12 13.60 -12.06
N GLY A 81 -14.18 14.34 -11.76
CA GLY A 81 -15.19 14.71 -12.77
C GLY A 81 -14.63 15.58 -13.90
N PHE A 82 -13.73 16.52 -13.56
CA PHE A 82 -13.12 17.42 -14.54
C PHE A 82 -12.05 16.73 -15.39
N GLN A 83 -11.24 15.85 -14.77
CA GLN A 83 -10.29 14.99 -15.48
C GLN A 83 -11.01 14.14 -16.53
N ASN A 84 -12.13 13.51 -16.14
CA ASN A 84 -12.91 12.68 -17.04
C ASN A 84 -13.53 13.46 -18.20
N CYS A 85 -14.03 14.67 -17.98
CA CYS A 85 -14.63 15.45 -19.08
C CYS A 85 -13.55 15.95 -20.07
N VAL A 86 -12.38 16.35 -19.59
CA VAL A 86 -11.25 16.74 -20.45
C VAL A 86 -10.71 15.54 -21.22
N GLU A 87 -10.49 14.40 -20.55
CA GLU A 87 -9.99 13.17 -21.17
C GLU A 87 -10.93 12.69 -22.28
N LYS A 88 -12.24 12.74 -22.03
CA LYS A 88 -13.25 12.41 -23.04
C LYS A 88 -13.23 13.38 -24.23
N ALA A 89 -13.02 14.67 -23.97
CA ALA A 89 -13.10 15.70 -25.01
C ALA A 89 -11.88 15.73 -25.93
N VAL A 90 -10.68 15.51 -25.40
CA VAL A 90 -9.40 15.66 -26.10
C VAL A 90 -8.33 14.66 -25.60
N PRO A 91 -8.53 13.34 -25.74
CA PRO A 91 -7.62 12.32 -25.18
C PRO A 91 -6.19 12.35 -25.76
N PHE A 92 -6.00 13.03 -26.89
CA PHE A 92 -4.73 13.09 -27.61
C PHE A 92 -3.77 14.20 -27.12
N VAL A 93 -4.18 15.07 -26.19
CA VAL A 93 -3.32 16.16 -25.71
C VAL A 93 -2.24 15.65 -24.76
N ASN A 94 -1.10 16.36 -24.66
CA ASN A 94 -0.05 15.99 -23.71
C ASN A 94 -0.41 16.34 -22.26
N ASP A 95 0.39 15.90 -21.28
CA ASP A 95 0.04 16.02 -19.86
C ASP A 95 -0.09 17.47 -19.39
N ASN A 96 0.72 18.38 -19.94
CA ASN A 96 0.66 19.80 -19.58
C ASN A 96 -0.60 20.47 -20.15
N GLN A 97 -0.95 20.13 -21.39
CA GLN A 97 -2.18 20.60 -22.03
C GLN A 97 -3.41 20.06 -21.29
N PHE A 98 -3.42 18.76 -20.98
CA PHE A 98 -4.45 18.13 -20.16
C PHE A 98 -4.60 18.85 -18.81
N ALA A 99 -3.50 19.05 -18.10
CA ALA A 99 -3.48 19.70 -16.80
C ALA A 99 -4.01 21.14 -16.83
N ALA A 100 -3.64 21.94 -17.83
CA ALA A 100 -4.15 23.29 -17.99
C ALA A 100 -5.66 23.32 -18.25
N LEU A 101 -6.17 22.40 -19.08
CA LEU A 101 -7.60 22.29 -19.38
C LEU A 101 -8.42 21.77 -18.18
N VAL A 102 -7.83 20.89 -17.36
CA VAL A 102 -8.45 20.44 -16.09
C VAL A 102 -8.53 21.60 -15.11
N SER A 103 -7.47 22.41 -14.94
CA SER A 103 -7.53 23.62 -14.09
C SER A 103 -8.60 24.62 -14.58
N PHE A 104 -8.68 24.83 -15.90
CA PHE A 104 -9.70 25.68 -16.50
C PHE A 104 -11.10 25.17 -16.19
N SER A 105 -11.33 23.86 -16.38
CA SER A 105 -12.61 23.21 -16.13
C SER A 105 -12.98 23.19 -14.65
N PHE A 106 -12.01 23.03 -13.76
CA PHE A 106 -12.22 23.10 -12.31
C PHE A 106 -12.75 24.49 -11.90
N ASN A 107 -12.26 25.55 -12.56
CA ASN A 107 -12.68 26.92 -12.26
C ASN A 107 -14.04 27.31 -12.85
N LEU A 108 -14.31 26.86 -14.09
CA LEU A 108 -15.42 27.38 -14.90
C LEU A 108 -16.50 26.33 -15.20
N GLY A 109 -16.25 25.07 -14.85
CA GLY A 109 -17.09 23.93 -15.20
C GLY A 109 -16.76 23.32 -16.57
N CYS A 110 -17.09 22.04 -16.73
CA CYS A 110 -16.94 21.33 -18.00
C CYS A 110 -17.76 21.94 -19.15
N GLY A 111 -18.97 22.41 -18.88
CA GLY A 111 -19.81 23.04 -19.90
C GLY A 111 -19.18 24.29 -20.53
N ALA A 112 -18.45 25.08 -19.73
CA ALA A 112 -17.72 26.24 -20.23
C ALA A 112 -16.60 25.83 -21.20
N LEU A 113 -15.86 24.76 -20.88
CA LEU A 113 -14.85 24.21 -21.79
C LEU A 113 -15.51 23.64 -23.06
N GLU A 114 -16.56 22.83 -22.92
CA GLU A 114 -17.25 22.16 -24.03
C GLU A 114 -17.77 23.14 -25.08
N GLY A 115 -18.32 24.29 -24.66
CA GLY A 115 -18.83 25.34 -25.55
C GLY A 115 -17.79 26.36 -26.02
N SER A 116 -16.53 26.24 -25.62
CA SER A 116 -15.52 27.28 -25.86
C SER A 116 -14.84 27.20 -27.23
N THR A 117 -14.43 28.36 -27.75
CA THR A 117 -13.47 28.44 -28.87
C THR A 117 -12.13 27.80 -28.48
N LEU A 118 -11.74 27.85 -27.20
CA LEU A 118 -10.57 27.15 -26.68
C LEU A 118 -10.60 25.66 -27.07
N LEU A 119 -11.66 24.94 -26.71
CA LEU A 119 -11.77 23.51 -27.03
C LEU A 119 -11.83 23.26 -28.54
N LYS A 120 -12.51 24.13 -29.30
CA LYS A 120 -12.55 24.06 -30.77
C LYS A 120 -11.15 24.11 -31.37
N ASP A 121 -10.31 25.04 -30.92
CA ASP A 121 -8.94 25.19 -31.39
C ASP A 121 -8.05 24.02 -30.95
N VAL A 122 -8.22 23.50 -29.73
CA VAL A 122 -7.50 22.29 -29.26
C VAL A 122 -7.86 21.08 -30.13
N LYS A 123 -9.14 20.88 -30.45
CA LYS A 123 -9.61 19.79 -31.33
C LYS A 123 -9.05 19.92 -32.75
N ALA A 124 -8.89 21.14 -33.24
CA ALA A 124 -8.22 21.42 -34.51
C ALA A 124 -6.67 21.36 -34.43
N LYS A 125 -6.11 21.04 -33.26
CA LYS A 125 -4.66 21.06 -32.96
C LYS A 125 -4.00 22.42 -33.21
N ASN A 126 -4.78 23.49 -33.23
CA ASN A 126 -4.28 24.87 -33.35
C ASN A 126 -3.89 25.39 -31.95
N TYR A 127 -2.83 24.82 -31.39
CA TYR A 127 -2.44 25.06 -29.99
C TYR A 127 -2.05 26.51 -29.70
N SER A 128 -1.51 27.23 -30.68
CA SER A 128 -1.18 28.65 -30.54
C SER A 128 -2.44 29.50 -30.40
N ALA A 129 -3.46 29.28 -31.24
CA ALA A 129 -4.75 29.96 -31.12
C ALA A 129 -5.47 29.58 -29.82
N ALA A 130 -5.54 28.28 -29.51
CA ALA A 130 -6.11 27.77 -28.26
C ALA A 130 -5.49 28.46 -27.03
N ALA A 131 -4.16 28.58 -26.99
CA ALA A 131 -3.46 29.22 -25.89
C ALA A 131 -3.88 30.69 -25.68
N ASN A 132 -4.25 31.41 -26.74
CA ASN A 132 -4.74 32.79 -26.65
C ASN A 132 -6.17 32.88 -26.10
N GLU A 133 -6.97 31.82 -26.22
CA GLU A 133 -8.35 31.79 -25.74
C GLU A 133 -8.47 31.83 -24.21
N PHE A 134 -7.47 31.32 -23.47
CA PHE A 134 -7.48 31.38 -22.00
C PHE A 134 -7.68 32.82 -21.48
N GLY A 135 -7.04 33.80 -22.10
CA GLY A 135 -7.07 35.21 -21.67
C GLY A 135 -8.45 35.88 -21.77
N LYS A 136 -9.42 35.27 -22.48
CA LYS A 136 -10.79 35.80 -22.59
C LYS A 136 -11.65 35.49 -21.35
N TRP A 137 -11.26 34.48 -20.57
CA TRP A 137 -12.02 33.97 -19.42
C TRP A 137 -11.53 34.58 -18.09
N VAL A 138 -11.53 35.92 -18.04
CA VAL A 138 -11.00 36.71 -16.92
C VAL A 138 -12.05 37.57 -16.21
N HIS A 139 -13.33 37.40 -16.59
CA HIS A 139 -14.43 38.23 -16.09
C HIS A 139 -15.30 37.46 -15.07
N ALA A 140 -15.76 38.15 -14.03
CA ALA A 140 -16.85 37.70 -13.18
C ALA A 140 -17.70 38.91 -12.76
N GLY A 141 -19.03 38.76 -12.73
CA GLY A 141 -19.95 39.88 -12.47
C GLY A 141 -19.76 41.06 -13.44
N GLY A 142 -19.39 40.78 -14.70
CA GLY A 142 -19.12 41.79 -15.72
C GLY A 142 -17.80 42.56 -15.59
N LYS A 143 -16.95 42.23 -14.61
CA LYS A 143 -15.67 42.93 -14.35
C LYS A 143 -14.50 41.99 -14.53
N VAL A 144 -13.38 42.50 -15.06
CA VAL A 144 -12.11 41.79 -15.08
C VAL A 144 -11.60 41.59 -13.66
N LEU A 145 -11.25 40.36 -13.30
CA LEU A 145 -10.68 40.03 -11.99
C LEU A 145 -9.18 39.76 -12.11
N PRO A 146 -8.31 40.49 -11.39
CA PRO A 146 -6.86 40.28 -11.43
C PRO A 146 -6.42 38.84 -11.13
N GLY A 147 -7.11 38.16 -10.20
CA GLY A 147 -6.84 36.76 -9.87
C GLY A 147 -7.09 35.82 -11.06
N LEU A 148 -8.16 36.05 -11.84
CA LEU A 148 -8.45 35.28 -13.04
C LEU A 148 -7.43 35.57 -14.15
N VAL A 149 -7.01 36.82 -14.33
CA VAL A 149 -5.94 37.17 -15.28
C VAL A 149 -4.66 36.38 -14.98
N LYS A 150 -4.24 36.36 -13.71
CA LYS A 150 -3.06 35.61 -13.27
C LYS A 150 -3.22 34.09 -13.50
N ARG A 151 -4.38 33.53 -13.15
CA ARG A 151 -4.68 32.10 -13.33
C ARG A 151 -4.66 31.71 -14.82
N ARG A 152 -5.35 32.46 -15.68
CA ARG A 152 -5.40 32.19 -17.13
C ARG A 152 -4.02 32.30 -17.79
N ALA A 153 -3.18 33.24 -17.34
CA ALA A 153 -1.81 33.35 -17.80
C ALA A 153 -0.96 32.12 -17.40
N ALA A 154 -1.11 31.63 -16.17
CA ALA A 154 -0.42 30.41 -15.72
C ALA A 154 -0.88 29.16 -16.48
N GLU A 155 -2.19 29.01 -16.72
CA GLU A 155 -2.75 27.90 -17.49
C GLU A 155 -2.25 27.93 -18.94
N LYS A 156 -2.23 29.11 -19.58
CA LYS A 156 -1.64 29.32 -20.90
C LYS A 156 -0.17 28.90 -20.94
N ALA A 157 0.61 29.33 -19.96
CA ALA A 157 2.04 29.01 -19.88
C ALA A 157 2.27 27.51 -19.72
N LEU A 158 1.48 26.83 -18.87
CA LEU A 158 1.53 25.38 -18.73
C LEU A 158 1.14 24.69 -20.04
N PHE A 159 0.04 25.12 -20.68
CA PHE A 159 -0.46 24.55 -21.93
C PHE A 159 0.57 24.59 -23.07
N LEU A 160 1.34 25.67 -23.17
CA LEU A 160 2.40 25.86 -24.17
C LEU A 160 3.75 25.23 -23.78
N LYS A 161 3.89 24.73 -22.55
CA LYS A 161 5.15 24.18 -22.07
C LYS A 161 5.46 22.88 -22.82
N ILE A 162 6.40 22.95 -23.75
CA ILE A 162 6.97 21.79 -24.44
C ILE A 162 7.60 20.88 -23.38
N LEU A 163 7.24 19.60 -23.40
CA LEU A 163 7.96 18.60 -22.63
C LEU A 163 9.37 18.51 -23.20
N SER A 164 10.36 19.04 -22.49
CA SER A 164 11.75 18.93 -22.90
C SER A 164 12.15 17.45 -23.02
N SER A 165 13.06 17.13 -23.94
CA SER A 165 13.63 15.78 -24.07
C SER A 165 14.11 15.23 -22.73
N ASP A 166 14.70 16.09 -21.90
CA ASP A 166 15.19 15.73 -20.56
C ASP A 166 14.05 15.39 -19.59
N SER A 167 12.92 16.11 -19.67
CA SER A 167 11.72 15.77 -18.87
C SER A 167 11.13 14.43 -19.26
N VAL A 168 11.15 14.07 -20.55
CA VAL A 168 10.68 12.76 -21.03
C VAL A 168 11.63 11.65 -20.56
N ILE A 169 12.95 11.86 -20.70
CA ILE A 169 13.96 10.90 -20.22
C ILE A 169 13.84 10.69 -18.71
N GLN A 170 13.71 11.76 -17.92
CA GLN A 170 13.55 11.65 -16.47
C GLN A 170 12.24 10.96 -16.07
N LEU A 171 11.15 11.21 -16.80
CA LEU A 171 9.88 10.51 -16.57
C LEU A 171 10.02 9.01 -16.88
N CYS A 172 10.70 8.65 -17.98
CA CYS A 172 11.00 7.26 -18.32
C CYS A 172 11.88 6.60 -17.24
N ILE A 173 12.93 7.27 -16.78
CA ILE A 173 13.81 6.78 -15.71
C ILE A 173 13.03 6.57 -14.41
N SER A 174 12.23 7.56 -13.98
CA SER A 174 11.41 7.48 -12.76
C SER A 174 10.37 6.35 -12.84
N THR A 175 9.71 6.20 -13.98
CA THR A 175 8.74 5.13 -14.22
C THR A 175 9.43 3.76 -14.20
N MET A 176 10.61 3.64 -14.81
CA MET A 176 11.40 2.43 -14.81
C MET A 176 11.88 2.06 -13.40
N HIS A 177 12.32 3.03 -12.59
CA HIS A 177 12.69 2.79 -11.19
C HIS A 177 11.51 2.32 -10.34
N LYS A 178 10.31 2.90 -10.53
CA LYS A 178 9.09 2.45 -9.85
C LYS A 178 8.74 1.02 -10.23
N ILE A 179 8.77 0.70 -11.52
CA ILE A 179 8.53 -0.67 -12.01
C ILE A 179 9.56 -1.64 -11.43
N ILE A 180 10.85 -1.31 -11.45
CA ILE A 180 11.92 -2.13 -10.86
C ILE A 180 11.69 -2.34 -9.36
N SER A 181 11.28 -1.30 -8.63
CA SER A 181 11.01 -1.39 -7.19
C SER A 181 9.81 -2.29 -6.87
N VAL A 182 8.74 -2.19 -7.67
CA VAL A 182 7.57 -3.08 -7.56
C VAL A 182 7.93 -4.51 -7.95
N LEU A 183 8.75 -4.70 -8.99
CA LEU A 183 9.24 -6.02 -9.39
C LEU A 183 10.14 -6.63 -8.31
N LEU A 184 11.03 -5.84 -7.70
CA LEU A 184 11.89 -6.29 -6.58
C LEU A 184 11.06 -6.69 -5.36
N LEU A 185 10.01 -5.93 -5.02
CA LEU A 185 9.06 -6.30 -3.96
C LEU A 185 8.30 -7.59 -4.31
N ALA A 186 7.82 -7.71 -5.54
CA ALA A 186 7.10 -8.89 -6.01
C ALA A 186 8.01 -10.13 -6.04
N VAL A 187 9.26 -9.98 -6.46
CA VAL A 187 10.28 -11.04 -6.42
C VAL A 187 10.61 -11.41 -4.97
N ALA A 188 10.69 -10.45 -4.03
CA ALA A 188 10.85 -10.75 -2.61
C ALA A 188 9.66 -11.54 -2.03
N PHE A 189 8.43 -11.29 -2.50
CA PHE A 189 7.23 -12.03 -2.12
C PHE A 189 7.17 -13.44 -2.73
N VAL A 190 7.67 -13.63 -3.96
CA VAL A 190 7.72 -14.93 -4.65
C VAL A 190 8.82 -15.85 -4.09
N ASN A 191 9.84 -15.28 -3.42
CA ASN A 191 10.97 -16.05 -2.87
C ASN A 191 10.81 -16.46 -1.39
N ALA A 192 9.70 -16.11 -0.73
CA ALA A 192 9.42 -16.62 0.60
C ALA A 192 8.95 -18.07 0.50
N ARG A 193 9.87 -19.01 0.72
CA ARG A 193 9.54 -20.44 0.79
C ARG A 193 8.44 -20.68 1.83
N ASP A 194 7.34 -21.28 1.39
CA ASP A 194 6.25 -21.62 2.29
C ASP A 194 6.54 -22.89 3.09
N ILE A 195 5.96 -22.97 4.29
CA ILE A 195 5.97 -24.19 5.08
C ILE A 195 4.99 -25.19 4.46
N ASN A 196 5.38 -26.46 4.35
CA ASN A 196 4.48 -27.49 3.85
C ASN A 196 3.42 -27.86 4.89
N GLN A 197 2.38 -28.59 4.45
CA GLN A 197 1.26 -28.95 5.32
C GLN A 197 1.70 -29.76 6.54
N ALA A 198 2.68 -30.67 6.39
CA ALA A 198 3.19 -31.46 7.50
C ALA A 198 3.83 -30.59 8.60
N GLY A 199 4.54 -29.53 8.21
CA GLY A 199 5.08 -28.54 9.15
C GLY A 199 4.00 -27.73 9.86
N LEU A 200 3.00 -27.29 9.10
CA LEU A 200 1.87 -26.53 9.64
C LEU A 200 1.06 -27.36 10.64
N ASP A 201 0.77 -28.62 10.31
CA ASP A 201 0.09 -29.56 11.19
C ASP A 201 0.93 -29.90 12.42
N LEU A 202 2.26 -30.00 12.26
CA LEU A 202 3.16 -30.19 13.40
C LEU A 202 3.11 -29.02 14.37
N ILE A 203 3.17 -27.77 13.89
CA ILE A 203 3.09 -26.58 14.75
C ILE A 203 1.73 -26.53 15.43
N LYS A 204 0.62 -26.64 14.68
CA LYS A 204 -0.74 -26.69 15.23
C LYS A 204 -0.95 -27.83 16.25
N GLY A 205 -0.21 -28.92 16.13
CA GLY A 205 -0.26 -30.03 17.10
C GLY A 205 0.33 -29.68 18.47
N PHE A 206 1.19 -28.66 18.55
CA PHE A 206 1.80 -28.16 19.79
C PHE A 206 1.21 -26.84 20.26
N GLU A 207 0.52 -26.10 19.40
CA GLU A 207 -0.18 -24.87 19.76
C GLU A 207 -1.67 -25.17 20.05
N HIS A 208 -2.22 -24.62 21.14
CA HIS A 208 -3.64 -24.77 21.44
C HIS A 208 -4.47 -23.83 20.55
N PHE A 209 -5.52 -24.36 19.90
CA PHE A 209 -6.47 -23.53 19.16
C PHE A 209 -7.50 -22.93 20.11
N GLU A 210 -7.54 -21.60 20.20
CA GLU A 210 -8.58 -20.87 20.92
C GLU A 210 -9.35 -19.94 19.94
N PRO A 211 -10.65 -20.16 19.70
CA PRO A 211 -11.43 -19.34 18.78
C PRO A 211 -11.72 -17.92 19.31
N ASN A 212 -11.61 -17.67 20.61
CA ASN A 212 -11.89 -16.36 21.21
C ASN A 212 -10.61 -15.64 21.67
N PHE A 213 -10.73 -14.36 22.00
CA PHE A 213 -9.64 -13.67 22.68
C PHE A 213 -9.50 -14.22 24.11
N TYR A 214 -8.27 -14.55 24.51
CA TYR A 214 -7.94 -14.96 25.87
C TYR A 214 -6.67 -14.26 26.36
N ASN A 215 -6.50 -14.21 27.67
CA ASN A 215 -5.26 -13.77 28.32
C ASN A 215 -4.37 -15.00 28.53
N ASP A 216 -3.15 -14.96 28.00
CA ASP A 216 -2.19 -16.08 28.02
C ASP A 216 -1.55 -16.36 29.40
N GLY A 217 -1.94 -15.61 30.43
CA GLY A 217 -1.41 -15.73 31.79
C GLY A 217 -0.22 -14.80 32.07
N VAL A 218 0.18 -13.96 31.10
CA VAL A 218 1.10 -12.83 31.27
C VAL A 218 0.50 -11.52 30.75
N ASP A 219 -0.82 -11.39 30.82
CA ASP A 219 -1.62 -10.22 30.44
C ASP A 219 -1.63 -9.87 28.96
N LYS A 220 -1.30 -10.82 28.08
CA LYS A 220 -1.32 -10.60 26.62
C LYS A 220 -2.57 -11.15 25.99
N ILE A 221 -3.25 -10.30 25.22
CA ILE A 221 -4.41 -10.70 24.42
C ILE A 221 -3.93 -11.61 23.28
N THR A 222 -4.45 -12.83 23.28
CA THR A 222 -4.06 -13.91 22.37
C THR A 222 -5.28 -14.56 21.72
N ILE A 223 -5.15 -15.09 20.50
CA ILE A 223 -6.22 -15.79 19.77
C ILE A 223 -5.64 -16.85 18.81
N GLY A 224 -6.44 -17.83 18.37
CA GLY A 224 -6.05 -18.81 17.36
C GLY A 224 -5.00 -19.78 17.89
N TYR A 225 -3.92 -19.99 17.12
CA TYR A 225 -2.78 -20.83 17.51
C TYR A 225 -1.68 -19.99 18.18
N GLY A 226 -2.03 -19.24 19.23
CA GLY A 226 -1.07 -18.44 19.99
C GLY A 226 -0.70 -17.07 19.38
N HIS A 227 -1.55 -16.50 18.53
CA HIS A 227 -1.32 -15.19 17.93
C HIS A 227 -1.40 -14.07 18.98
N ASN A 228 -0.30 -13.34 19.18
CA ASN A 228 -0.20 -12.25 20.16
C ASN A 228 -0.61 -10.90 19.55
N CYS A 229 -1.76 -10.38 19.99
CA CYS A 229 -2.34 -9.13 19.50
C CYS A 229 -1.50 -7.88 19.81
N GLU A 230 -0.71 -7.89 20.88
CA GLU A 230 0.12 -6.73 21.25
C GLU A 230 1.36 -6.62 20.35
N ALA A 231 1.95 -7.75 20.01
CA ALA A 231 3.17 -7.79 19.20
C ALA A 231 2.86 -7.64 17.71
N LEU A 232 1.74 -8.21 17.23
CA LEU A 232 1.45 -8.36 15.80
C LEU A 232 0.17 -7.64 15.34
N GLY A 233 -0.66 -7.18 16.28
CA GLY A 233 -1.90 -6.45 16.00
C GLY A 233 -3.07 -7.35 15.63
N CYS A 234 -4.23 -7.11 16.25
CA CYS A 234 -5.49 -7.84 15.98
C CYS A 234 -6.58 -6.99 15.34
N SER A 235 -6.22 -5.85 14.73
CA SER A 235 -7.18 -4.97 14.07
C SER A 235 -7.92 -5.70 12.94
N GLY A 236 -9.25 -5.76 13.02
CA GLY A 236 -10.10 -6.41 12.02
C GLY A 236 -10.28 -7.92 12.20
N ILE A 237 -9.82 -8.51 13.31
CA ILE A 237 -10.15 -9.89 13.67
C ILE A 237 -11.47 -9.89 14.46
N GLU A 238 -12.50 -10.53 13.90
CA GLU A 238 -13.79 -10.74 14.56
C GLU A 238 -13.83 -12.15 15.16
N ALA A 239 -13.93 -12.24 16.49
CA ALA A 239 -14.06 -13.51 17.20
C ALA A 239 -15.55 -13.91 17.36
N PRO A 240 -15.90 -15.21 17.38
CA PRO A 240 -15.00 -16.36 17.32
C PRO A 240 -14.45 -16.63 15.91
N ILE A 241 -13.17 -16.97 15.81
CA ILE A 241 -12.53 -17.29 14.54
C ILE A 241 -12.63 -18.79 14.19
N SER A 242 -12.67 -19.10 12.89
CA SER A 242 -12.62 -20.49 12.42
C SER A 242 -11.19 -21.05 12.48
N LYS A 243 -11.04 -22.38 12.45
CA LYS A 243 -9.70 -23.02 12.33
C LYS A 243 -8.96 -22.60 11.06
N ALA A 244 -9.67 -22.34 9.96
CA ALA A 244 -9.08 -21.85 8.72
C ALA A 244 -8.54 -20.43 8.90
N THR A 245 -9.31 -19.55 9.56
CA THR A 245 -8.88 -18.19 9.88
C THR A 245 -7.67 -18.20 10.83
N ALA A 246 -7.67 -19.07 11.85
CA ALA A 246 -6.53 -19.21 12.74
C ALA A 246 -5.28 -19.75 12.03
N GLU A 247 -5.47 -20.62 11.03
CA GLU A 247 -4.36 -21.09 10.19
C GLU A 247 -3.80 -19.97 9.31
N ASP A 248 -4.65 -19.13 8.71
CA ASP A 248 -4.20 -17.95 7.95
C ASP A 248 -3.43 -16.96 8.83
N ILE A 249 -3.87 -16.78 10.08
CA ILE A 249 -3.18 -15.95 11.07
C ILE A 249 -1.82 -16.59 11.42
N LEU A 250 -1.79 -17.88 11.74
CA LEU A 250 -0.54 -18.60 12.04
C LEU A 250 0.45 -18.51 10.87
N GLN A 251 0.00 -18.68 9.63
CA GLN A 251 0.88 -18.55 8.45
C GLN A 251 1.50 -17.15 8.32
N LYS A 252 0.79 -16.09 8.73
CA LYS A 252 1.34 -14.73 8.80
C LYS A 252 2.36 -14.59 9.93
N ASP A 253 2.08 -15.14 11.11
CA ASP A 253 2.99 -15.12 12.26
C ASP A 253 4.30 -15.85 11.94
N LEU A 254 4.23 -16.89 11.10
CA LEU A 254 5.39 -17.66 10.68
C LEU A 254 6.31 -16.91 9.71
N VAL A 255 5.90 -15.79 9.09
CA VAL A 255 6.67 -15.09 8.04
C VAL A 255 8.09 -14.73 8.51
N GLN A 256 8.24 -14.17 9.71
CA GLN A 256 9.55 -13.81 10.25
C GLN A 256 10.47 -15.03 10.39
N PHE A 257 9.92 -16.16 10.86
CA PHE A 257 10.66 -17.38 11.11
C PHE A 257 10.99 -18.13 9.80
N LYS A 258 10.07 -18.16 8.84
CA LYS A 258 10.31 -18.67 7.48
C LYS A 258 11.49 -17.94 6.83
N ASN A 259 11.49 -16.60 6.85
CA ASN A 259 12.55 -15.79 6.25
C ASN A 259 13.92 -16.02 6.92
N CYS A 260 13.91 -16.12 8.24
CA CYS A 260 15.08 -16.38 9.07
C CYS A 260 15.73 -17.74 8.76
N VAL A 261 14.93 -18.81 8.68
CA VAL A 261 15.41 -20.15 8.31
C VAL A 261 15.86 -20.17 6.84
N GLN A 262 15.06 -19.61 5.92
CA GLN A 262 15.35 -19.61 4.49
C GLN A 262 16.68 -18.90 4.18
N LYS A 263 16.95 -17.77 4.85
CA LYS A 263 18.21 -17.04 4.71
C LYS A 263 19.41 -17.83 5.26
N ALA A 264 19.22 -18.54 6.38
CA ALA A 264 20.31 -19.24 7.05
C ALA A 264 20.71 -20.55 6.34
N VAL A 265 19.73 -21.28 5.81
CA VAL A 265 19.90 -22.63 5.22
C VAL A 265 19.05 -22.83 3.96
N PRO A 266 19.27 -22.06 2.88
CA PRO A 266 18.44 -22.12 1.67
C PRO A 266 18.48 -23.48 0.94
N PHE A 267 19.40 -24.37 1.32
CA PHE A 267 19.68 -25.65 0.66
C PHE A 267 18.93 -26.86 1.25
N VAL A 268 18.16 -26.69 2.32
CA VAL A 268 17.44 -27.81 2.97
C VAL A 268 16.17 -28.19 2.20
N ASN A 269 15.69 -29.42 2.32
CA ASN A 269 14.43 -29.86 1.70
C ASN A 269 13.19 -29.33 2.46
N ASP A 270 11.98 -29.55 1.95
CA ASP A 270 10.76 -28.93 2.51
C ASP A 270 10.44 -29.42 3.92
N ASN A 271 10.69 -30.69 4.22
CA ASN A 271 10.48 -31.26 5.55
C ASN A 271 11.49 -30.73 6.57
N GLN A 272 12.75 -30.63 6.16
CA GLN A 272 13.81 -30.03 6.96
C GLN A 272 13.49 -28.55 7.23
N PHE A 273 13.10 -27.79 6.20
CA PHE A 273 12.67 -26.40 6.35
C PHE A 273 11.51 -26.28 7.34
N ALA A 274 10.47 -27.08 7.18
CA ALA A 274 9.31 -27.11 8.06
C ALA A 274 9.65 -27.40 9.52
N ALA A 275 10.48 -28.42 9.78
CA ALA A 275 10.93 -28.75 11.13
C ALA A 275 11.74 -27.62 11.77
N LEU A 276 12.60 -26.97 10.98
CA LEU A 276 13.42 -25.84 11.44
C LEU A 276 12.56 -24.59 11.71
N VAL A 277 11.54 -24.33 10.90
CA VAL A 277 10.58 -23.25 11.15
C VAL A 277 9.82 -23.51 12.45
N SER A 278 9.37 -24.74 12.71
CA SER A 278 8.72 -25.10 13.98
C SER A 278 9.63 -24.91 15.20
N LEU A 279 10.90 -25.33 15.10
CA LEU A 279 11.90 -25.10 16.15
C LEU A 279 12.12 -23.60 16.36
N THR A 280 12.34 -22.86 15.28
CA THR A 280 12.67 -21.42 15.31
C THR A 280 11.50 -20.59 15.82
N PHE A 281 10.25 -20.98 15.53
CA PHE A 281 9.05 -20.37 16.11
C PHE A 281 9.05 -20.49 17.64
N ASN A 282 9.53 -21.61 18.17
CA ASN A 282 9.60 -21.85 19.62
C ASN A 282 10.81 -21.20 20.30
N ILE A 283 12.00 -21.23 19.68
CA ILE A 283 13.23 -20.74 20.32
C ILE A 283 13.63 -19.32 19.89
N GLY A 284 13.06 -18.81 18.80
CA GLY A 284 13.39 -17.51 18.21
C GLY A 284 14.60 -17.54 17.28
N CYS A 285 14.68 -16.54 16.40
CA CYS A 285 15.73 -16.41 15.38
C CYS A 285 17.14 -16.21 15.93
N ALA A 286 17.30 -15.47 17.03
CA ALA A 286 18.61 -15.25 17.64
C ALA A 286 19.22 -16.58 18.11
N ASN A 287 18.45 -17.35 18.88
CA ASN A 287 18.87 -18.66 19.39
C ASN A 287 19.14 -19.65 18.25
N PHE A 288 18.30 -19.69 17.22
CA PHE A 288 18.56 -20.50 16.03
C PHE A 288 19.87 -20.10 15.32
N GLY A 289 20.10 -18.80 15.16
CA GLY A 289 21.28 -18.22 14.50
C GLY A 289 22.61 -18.56 15.18
N GLU A 290 22.60 -18.80 16.50
CA GLU A 290 23.79 -19.15 17.29
C GLU A 290 23.92 -20.66 17.57
N SER A 291 22.92 -21.44 17.19
CA SER A 291 22.80 -22.86 17.54
C SER A 291 23.90 -23.75 16.92
N THR A 292 24.29 -24.80 17.65
CA THR A 292 25.11 -25.89 17.10
C THR A 292 24.40 -26.58 15.93
N LEU A 293 23.07 -26.71 16.02
CA LEU A 293 22.23 -27.22 14.94
C LEU A 293 22.51 -26.50 13.61
N LEU A 294 22.50 -25.16 13.61
CA LEU A 294 22.79 -24.39 12.39
C LEU A 294 24.23 -24.58 11.90
N LYS A 295 25.20 -24.72 12.82
CA LYS A 295 26.60 -25.02 12.46
C LYS A 295 26.70 -26.36 11.73
N ASP A 296 26.04 -27.40 12.25
CA ASP A 296 26.01 -28.73 11.63
C ASP A 296 25.30 -28.72 10.27
N LEU A 297 24.19 -27.99 10.13
CA LEU A 297 23.51 -27.83 8.84
C LEU A 297 24.41 -27.17 7.79
N LYS A 298 25.13 -26.10 8.15
CA LYS A 298 26.07 -25.42 7.24
C LYS A 298 27.24 -26.32 6.83
N ALA A 299 27.65 -27.22 7.73
CA ALA A 299 28.61 -28.28 7.44
C ALA A 299 28.01 -29.49 6.68
N LYS A 300 26.72 -29.45 6.33
CA LYS A 300 25.95 -30.54 5.72
C LYS A 300 25.95 -31.84 6.54
N ASN A 301 26.17 -31.74 7.85
CA ASN A 301 26.11 -32.86 8.78
C ASN A 301 24.67 -33.04 9.30
N TYR A 302 23.78 -33.51 8.42
CA TYR A 302 22.35 -33.63 8.71
C TYR A 302 22.04 -34.57 9.89
N SER A 303 22.85 -35.62 10.10
CA SER A 303 22.67 -36.55 11.22
C SER A 303 22.97 -35.88 12.56
N ALA A 304 24.07 -35.12 12.65
CA ALA A 304 24.39 -34.34 13.85
C ALA A 304 23.34 -33.25 14.09
N ALA A 305 22.97 -32.49 13.05
CA ALA A 305 21.94 -31.46 13.14
C ALA A 305 20.59 -32.02 13.64
N ALA A 306 20.21 -33.23 13.21
CA ALA A 306 19.00 -33.89 13.68
C ALA A 306 19.06 -34.25 15.19
N ASN A 307 20.23 -34.56 15.73
CA ASN A 307 20.41 -34.83 17.16
C ASN A 307 20.33 -33.55 17.99
N GLU A 308 20.73 -32.41 17.44
CA GLU A 308 20.73 -31.12 18.14
C GLU A 308 19.32 -30.58 18.47
N PHE A 309 18.25 -31.09 17.87
CA PHE A 309 16.89 -30.78 18.32
C PHE A 309 16.71 -31.09 19.81
N ALA A 310 17.31 -32.19 20.31
CA ALA A 310 17.17 -32.61 21.70
C ALA A 310 17.85 -31.64 22.71
N SER A 311 18.76 -30.78 22.25
CA SER A 311 19.41 -29.75 23.07
C SER A 311 18.42 -28.66 23.53
N TRP A 312 17.32 -28.47 22.79
CA TRP A 312 16.33 -27.41 23.00
C TRP A 312 15.07 -27.90 23.76
N ARG A 313 15.29 -28.66 24.85
CA ARG A 313 14.25 -29.26 25.71
C ARG A 313 14.11 -28.65 27.11
N MET A 314 14.90 -27.63 27.40
CA MET A 314 14.99 -27.00 28.71
C MET A 314 14.10 -25.76 28.80
N GLY A 315 13.45 -25.57 29.94
CA GLY A 315 12.76 -24.33 30.30
C GLY A 315 12.94 -24.00 31.77
N THR A 316 12.52 -22.81 32.18
CA THR A 316 12.64 -22.36 33.58
C THR A 316 11.31 -22.57 34.29
N VAL A 317 11.32 -23.36 35.36
CA VAL A 317 10.14 -23.57 36.23
C VAL A 317 10.55 -23.23 37.64
N LYS A 318 9.83 -22.29 38.28
CA LYS A 318 10.14 -21.80 39.64
C LYS A 318 11.62 -21.36 39.78
N GLY A 319 12.15 -20.67 38.77
CA GLY A 319 13.52 -20.15 38.76
C GLY A 319 14.63 -21.17 38.49
N LYS A 320 14.32 -22.46 38.28
CA LYS A 320 15.31 -23.50 37.95
C LYS A 320 15.14 -24.00 36.53
N LYS A 321 16.25 -24.18 35.81
CA LYS A 321 16.27 -24.83 34.50
C LYS A 321 16.00 -26.32 34.68
N GLN A 322 14.99 -26.83 33.98
CA GLN A 322 14.65 -28.25 33.97
C GLN A 322 14.18 -28.69 32.59
N VAL A 323 14.28 -29.99 32.32
CA VAL A 323 13.74 -30.59 31.10
C VAL A 323 12.22 -30.51 31.16
N LEU A 324 11.60 -30.02 30.08
CA LEU A 324 10.15 -29.96 29.95
C LEU A 324 9.68 -31.10 29.04
N ASN A 325 8.83 -31.98 29.54
CA ASN A 325 8.30 -33.12 28.77
C ASN A 325 7.63 -32.67 27.47
N GLY A 326 6.88 -31.56 27.49
CA GLY A 326 6.27 -31.00 26.28
C GLY A 326 7.31 -30.65 25.20
N LEU A 327 8.45 -30.07 25.61
CA LEU A 327 9.54 -29.78 24.67
C LEU A 327 10.24 -31.07 24.22
N VAL A 328 10.41 -32.07 25.08
CA VAL A 328 10.96 -33.38 24.66
C VAL A 328 10.13 -33.98 23.51
N THR A 329 8.80 -34.00 23.67
CA THR A 329 7.88 -34.49 22.63
C THR A 329 7.97 -33.65 21.36
N ARG A 330 7.96 -32.31 21.49
CA ARG A 330 8.07 -31.39 20.35
C ARG A 330 9.36 -31.58 19.56
N ARG A 331 10.50 -31.65 20.26
CA ARG A 331 11.82 -31.87 19.63
C ARG A 331 11.92 -33.23 18.93
N ALA A 332 11.31 -34.27 19.50
CA ALA A 332 11.25 -35.58 18.86
C ALA A 332 10.42 -35.57 17.56
N ALA A 333 9.26 -34.89 17.57
CA ALA A 333 8.42 -34.75 16.39
C ALA A 333 9.09 -33.91 15.29
N GLU A 334 9.73 -32.79 15.65
CA GLU A 334 10.48 -31.96 14.71
C GLU A 334 11.64 -32.73 14.10
N LYS A 335 12.42 -33.48 14.91
CA LYS A 335 13.48 -34.37 14.40
C LYS A 335 12.92 -35.42 13.43
N ALA A 336 11.78 -36.03 13.77
CA ALA A 336 11.15 -37.04 12.92
C ALA A 336 10.69 -36.44 11.58
N LEU A 337 10.16 -35.21 11.57
CA LEU A 337 9.86 -34.51 10.32
C LEU A 337 11.14 -34.17 9.54
N PHE A 338 12.17 -33.66 10.22
CA PHE A 338 13.44 -33.29 9.61
C PHE A 338 14.15 -34.44 8.88
N LEU A 339 14.00 -35.67 9.36
CA LEU A 339 14.63 -36.87 8.81
C LEU A 339 13.82 -37.56 7.69
N LYS A 340 12.62 -37.07 7.38
CA LYS A 340 11.79 -37.57 6.26
C LYS A 340 12.19 -36.90 4.95
#